data_AF-A0A7Y3GN94-F1
#
_entry.id   AF-A0A7Y3GN94-F1
#
_cell.length_a   1.000
_cell.length_b   1.000
_cell.length_c   1.000
_cell.angle_alpha   90.00
_cell.angle_beta   90.00
_cell.angle_gamma   90.00
#
_symmetry.space_group_name_H-M   'P 1'
#
loop_
_entity.id
_entity.type
_entity.pdbx_description
1 polymer ?
#
loop_
_entity_poly.entity_id
_entity_poly.type
_entity_poly.pdbx_seq_one_letter_code
_entity_poly.pdbx_strand_id
1 'polypeptide(L)'
;MQTGKLIVFSAPSGSGKTTIVKHLLKQPELNLEFSVSATSRPIRGDEKEGKDYYFLSAEEFKMKIKNDEFLEWEEVYRDNFYGTLKTEVERIWSLGKHVIFDIDVSGGLRIKRKYPDLTLAVFV
;
A
#
# COMPACT_ATOMS: atom_id res chain seq x y z
N MET A 1 9.36 5.37 19.14
CA MET A 1 8.21 4.99 18.28
C MET A 1 8.28 3.48 18.08
N GLN A 2 7.20 2.76 18.35
CA GLN A 2 7.14 1.31 18.13
C GLN A 2 6.81 1.08 16.66
N THR A 3 7.71 0.45 15.91
CA THR A 3 7.52 0.17 14.48
C THR A 3 6.72 -1.12 14.31
N GLY A 4 5.60 -1.05 13.59
CA GLY A 4 4.81 -2.23 13.23
C GLY A 4 5.45 -3.03 12.10
N LYS A 5 4.99 -4.27 11.89
CA LYS A 5 5.37 -5.06 10.72
C LYS A 5 4.73 -4.51 9.44
N LEU A 6 5.39 -4.77 8.31
CA LEU A 6 4.89 -4.54 6.96
C LEU A 6 4.49 -5.91 6.37
N ILE A 7 3.20 -6.21 6.31
CA ILE A 7 2.70 -7.52 5.88
C ILE A 7 2.22 -7.39 4.43
N VAL A 8 3.03 -7.88 3.50
CA VAL A 8 2.74 -7.78 2.08
C VAL A 8 2.11 -9.06 1.56
N PHE A 9 0.90 -8.94 1.03
CA PHE A 9 0.29 -10.00 0.21
C PHE A 9 0.46 -9.67 -1.27
N SER A 10 1.06 -10.59 -2.01
CA SER A 10 1.22 -10.52 -3.46
C SER A 10 0.72 -11.81 -4.10
N ALA A 11 0.07 -11.70 -5.26
CA ALA A 11 -0.47 -12.86 -5.97
C ALA A 11 -0.86 -12.49 -7.40
N PRO A 12 -0.93 -13.46 -8.34
CA PRO A 12 -1.59 -13.26 -9.63
C PRO A 12 -3.07 -12.89 -9.47
N SER A 13 -3.65 -12.27 -10.50
CA SER A 13 -5.09 -11.98 -10.54
C SER A 13 -5.92 -13.26 -10.39
N GLY A 14 -7.03 -13.20 -9.64
CA GLY A 14 -7.95 -14.32 -9.43
C GLY A 14 -7.58 -15.31 -8.32
N SER A 15 -6.45 -15.13 -7.63
CA SER A 15 -5.94 -16.00 -6.56
C SER A 15 -6.71 -15.93 -5.22
N GLY A 16 -7.63 -14.98 -5.05
CA GLY A 16 -8.36 -14.78 -3.80
C GLY A 16 -7.63 -13.95 -2.74
N LYS A 17 -6.50 -13.31 -3.09
CA LYS A 17 -5.70 -12.43 -2.22
C LYS A 17 -6.54 -11.42 -1.41
N THR A 18 -7.41 -10.67 -2.08
CA THR A 18 -8.27 -9.67 -1.44
C THR A 18 -9.23 -10.28 -0.42
N THR A 19 -9.69 -11.52 -0.63
CA THR A 19 -10.53 -12.24 0.33
C THR A 19 -9.77 -12.55 1.62
N ILE A 20 -8.50 -13.00 1.50
CA ILE A 20 -7.63 -13.27 2.64
C ILE A 20 -7.35 -11.98 3.42
N VAL A 21 -6.96 -10.90 2.73
CA VAL A 21 -6.68 -9.60 3.37
C VAL A 21 -7.91 -9.09 4.13
N LYS A 22 -9.10 -9.13 3.51
CA LYS A 22 -10.37 -8.74 4.16
C LYS A 22 -10.72 -9.61 5.36
N HIS A 23 -10.36 -10.89 5.34
CA HIS A 23 -10.57 -11.78 6.47
C HIS A 23 -9.62 -11.45 7.63
N LEU A 24 -8.34 -11.21 7.34
CA LEU A 24 -7.33 -10.87 8.35
C LEU A 24 -7.61 -9.52 9.03
N LEU A 25 -8.07 -8.52 8.27
CA LEU A 25 -8.48 -7.22 8.80
C LEU A 25 -9.62 -7.27 9.82
N LYS A 26 -10.39 -8.38 9.86
CA LYS A 26 -11.49 -8.58 10.81
C LYS A 26 -11.03 -9.22 12.14
N GLN A 27 -9.77 -9.62 12.25
CA GLN A 27 -9.20 -10.28 13.44
C GLN A 27 -8.53 -9.22 14.33
N PRO A 28 -9.16 -8.77 15.44
CA PRO A 28 -8.64 -7.66 16.25
C PRO A 28 -7.29 -7.96 16.89
N GLU A 29 -7.00 -9.22 17.20
CA GLU A 29 -5.75 -9.69 17.79
C GLU A 29 -4.54 -9.52 16.88
N LEU A 30 -4.75 -9.41 15.56
CA LEU A 30 -3.67 -9.16 14.61
C LEU A 30 -3.28 -7.67 14.53
N ASN A 31 -4.13 -6.78 15.08
CA ASN A 31 -3.88 -5.34 15.16
C ASN A 31 -3.44 -4.72 13.80
N LEU A 32 -4.16 -5.06 12.74
CA LEU A 32 -3.85 -4.68 11.36
C LEU A 32 -4.60 -3.42 10.91
N GLU A 33 -3.99 -2.67 10.01
CA GLU A 33 -4.68 -1.66 9.20
C GLU A 33 -4.23 -1.73 7.74
N PHE A 34 -5.19 -1.57 6.83
CA PHE A 34 -4.95 -1.62 5.40
C PHE A 34 -4.23 -0.36 4.93
N SER A 35 -3.19 -0.51 4.10
CA SER A 35 -2.51 0.63 3.48
C SER A 35 -3.26 1.11 2.24
N VAL A 36 -3.86 2.29 2.32
CA VAL A 36 -4.47 2.94 1.16
C VAL A 36 -3.36 3.48 0.25
N SER A 37 -3.36 3.05 -1.01
CA SER A 37 -2.38 3.52 -2.01
C SER A 37 -2.80 4.88 -2.58
N ALA A 38 -1.85 5.65 -3.07
CA ALA A 38 -2.14 6.81 -3.92
C ALA A 38 -2.15 6.41 -5.40
N THR A 39 -2.91 7.16 -6.20
CA THR A 39 -2.88 7.01 -7.65
C THR A 39 -3.08 8.35 -8.36
N SER A 40 -2.51 8.51 -9.55
CA SER A 40 -2.75 9.69 -10.40
C SER A 40 -3.90 9.52 -11.39
N ARG A 41 -4.46 8.31 -11.50
CA ARG A 41 -5.61 8.09 -12.39
C ARG A 41 -6.88 8.71 -11.79
N PRO A 42 -7.83 9.15 -12.63
CA PRO A 42 -9.12 9.62 -12.15
C PRO A 42 -9.86 8.55 -11.34
N ILE A 43 -10.64 9.03 -10.37
CA ILE A 43 -11.62 8.24 -9.61
C ILE A 43 -12.64 7.60 -10.56
N ARG A 44 -13.07 6.37 -10.27
CA ARG A 44 -14.01 5.60 -11.11
C ARG A 44 -15.21 5.14 -10.30
N GLY A 45 -16.40 5.28 -10.87
CA GLY A 45 -17.64 4.75 -10.29
C GLY A 45 -17.84 5.23 -8.85
N ASP A 46 -17.95 4.28 -7.93
CA ASP A 46 -18.25 4.52 -6.50
C ASP A 46 -17.00 4.56 -5.59
N GLU A 47 -15.80 4.66 -6.18
CA GLU A 47 -14.56 4.82 -5.41
C GLU A 47 -14.60 6.10 -4.55
N LYS A 48 -13.87 6.08 -3.43
CA LYS A 48 -13.84 7.15 -2.44
C LYS A 48 -12.42 7.55 -2.08
N GLU A 49 -12.17 8.87 -2.10
CA GLU A 49 -10.93 9.49 -1.64
C GLU A 49 -10.58 9.05 -0.21
N GLY A 50 -9.32 8.67 0.00
CA GLY A 50 -8.78 8.22 1.28
C GLY A 50 -9.30 6.87 1.78
N LYS A 51 -10.10 6.17 0.97
CA LYS A 51 -10.59 4.81 1.27
C LYS A 51 -10.12 3.79 0.23
N ASP A 52 -10.40 4.06 -1.04
CA ASP A 52 -10.00 3.18 -2.14
C ASP A 52 -8.60 3.56 -2.61
N TYR A 53 -8.38 4.87 -2.83
CA TYR A 53 -7.07 5.46 -3.09
C TYR A 53 -7.01 6.89 -2.52
N TYR A 54 -5.79 7.40 -2.36
CA TYR A 54 -5.54 8.84 -2.40
C TYR A 54 -5.43 9.28 -3.86
N PHE A 55 -6.41 10.01 -4.38
CA PHE A 55 -6.42 10.46 -5.77
C PHE A 55 -5.63 11.77 -5.88
N LEU A 56 -4.49 11.70 -6.57
CA LEU A 56 -3.61 12.83 -6.84
C LEU A 56 -3.68 13.22 -8.32
N SER A 57 -3.33 14.45 -8.68
CA SER A 57 -2.97 14.75 -10.07
C SER A 57 -1.64 14.09 -10.45
N ALA A 58 -1.39 13.93 -11.75
CA ALA A 58 -0.10 13.41 -12.23
C ALA A 58 1.06 14.34 -11.83
N GLU A 59 0.83 15.65 -11.82
CA GLU A 59 1.77 16.66 -11.37
C GLU A 59 2.11 16.51 -9.88
N GLU A 60 1.09 16.39 -9.02
CA GLU A 60 1.29 16.17 -7.58
C GLU A 60 2.00 14.85 -7.30
N PHE A 61 1.63 13.77 -8.01
CA PHE A 61 2.30 12.49 -7.85
C PHE A 61 3.79 12.59 -8.20
N LYS A 62 4.13 13.22 -9.34
CA LYS A 62 5.52 13.44 -9.75
C LYS A 62 6.29 14.33 -8.76
N MET A 63 5.63 15.33 -8.18
CA MET A 63 6.22 16.16 -7.12
C MET A 63 6.56 15.30 -5.89
N LYS A 64 5.64 14.44 -5.46
CA LYS A 64 5.87 13.51 -4.34
C LYS A 64 6.96 12.48 -4.62
N ILE A 65 7.09 12.02 -5.87
CA ILE A 65 8.24 11.19 -6.29
C ILE A 65 9.55 11.96 -6.08
N LYS A 66 9.64 13.21 -6.56
CA LYS A 66 10.84 14.06 -6.42
C LYS A 66 11.20 14.32 -4.96
N ASN A 67 10.21 14.39 -4.09
CA ASN A 67 10.38 14.61 -2.66
C ASN A 67 10.67 13.31 -1.87
N ASP A 68 10.81 12.16 -2.53
CA ASP A 68 10.97 10.85 -1.88
C ASP A 68 9.84 10.57 -0.86
N GLU A 69 8.59 10.89 -1.20
CA GLU A 69 7.44 10.69 -0.30
C GLU A 69 6.79 9.30 -0.43
N PHE A 70 7.26 8.48 -1.38
CA PHE A 70 6.75 7.13 -1.62
C PHE A 70 7.65 6.05 -1.00
N LEU A 71 7.01 5.04 -0.42
CA LEU A 71 7.65 3.81 -0.01
C LEU A 71 8.10 3.01 -1.23
N GLU A 72 7.18 2.89 -2.18
CA GLU A 72 7.30 2.29 -3.49
C GLU A 72 6.28 2.98 -4.42
N TRP A 73 6.55 2.95 -5.72
CA TRP A 73 5.62 3.43 -6.74
C TRP A 73 5.96 2.79 -8.10
N GLU A 74 5.00 2.87 -9.01
CA GLU A 74 5.16 2.50 -10.41
C GLU A 74 4.27 3.33 -11.34
N GLU A 75 4.73 3.50 -12.58
CA GLU A 75 3.94 4.03 -13.69
C GLU A 75 3.41 2.85 -14.51
N VAL A 76 2.09 2.63 -14.49
CA VAL A 76 1.46 1.48 -15.18
C VAL A 76 1.11 1.85 -16.62
N TYR A 77 0.61 3.07 -16.81
CA TYR A 77 0.40 3.69 -18.12
C TYR A 77 0.94 5.11 -18.06
N ARG A 78 1.15 5.73 -19.22
CA ARG A 78 1.58 7.13 -19.31
C ARG A 78 0.72 8.01 -18.40
N ASP A 79 1.38 8.67 -17.43
CA ASP A 79 0.79 9.55 -16.43
C ASP A 79 -0.21 8.90 -15.44
N ASN A 80 -0.32 7.56 -15.43
CA ASN A 80 -1.07 6.76 -14.45
C ASN A 80 -0.11 6.04 -13.51
N PHE A 81 0.15 6.67 -12.38
CA PHE A 81 1.00 6.19 -11.30
C PHE A 81 0.19 5.56 -10.19
N TYR A 82 0.82 4.63 -9.49
CA TYR A 82 0.33 4.02 -8.26
C TYR A 82 1.48 3.93 -7.28
N GLY A 83 1.21 4.09 -5.99
CA GLY A 83 2.26 3.94 -4.99
C GLY A 83 1.77 4.11 -3.57
N THR A 84 2.59 3.62 -2.64
CA THR A 84 2.35 3.67 -1.21
C THR A 84 3.02 4.90 -0.61
N LEU A 85 2.26 5.82 -0.01
CA LEU A 85 2.84 6.99 0.68
C LEU A 85 3.55 6.57 1.97
N LYS A 86 4.72 7.16 2.26
CA LYS A 86 5.43 6.96 3.54
C LYS A 86 4.57 7.43 4.72
N THR A 87 3.87 8.55 4.54
CA THR A 87 2.96 9.12 5.54
C THR A 87 1.83 8.17 5.92
N GLU A 88 1.38 7.31 5.02
CA GLU A 88 0.34 6.31 5.33
C GLU A 88 0.87 5.21 6.25
N VAL A 89 2.09 4.74 6.00
CA VAL A 89 2.76 3.78 6.89
C VAL A 89 3.03 4.40 8.26
N GLU A 90 3.51 5.64 8.29
CA GLU A 90 3.77 6.38 9.53
C GLU A 90 2.49 6.61 10.33
N ARG A 91 1.38 6.96 9.65
CA ARG A 91 0.05 7.10 10.28
C ARG A 91 -0.36 5.80 10.95
N ILE A 92 -0.30 4.67 10.25
CA ILE A 92 -0.67 3.36 10.80
C ILE A 92 0.24 2.96 11.98
N TRP A 93 1.55 3.17 11.86
CA TRP A 93 2.49 2.89 12.95
C TRP A 93 2.29 3.80 14.17
N SER A 94 1.90 5.06 13.98
CA SER A 94 1.60 5.96 15.09
C SER A 94 0.37 5.52 15.91
N LEU A 95 -0.52 4.72 15.30
CA LEU A 95 -1.63 4.05 15.97
C LEU A 95 -1.22 2.75 16.68
N GLY A 96 0.07 2.37 16.63
CA GLY A 96 0.60 1.13 17.20
C GLY A 96 0.22 -0.12 16.41
N LYS A 97 -0.21 0.02 15.15
CA LYS A 97 -0.71 -1.08 14.31
C LYS A 97 0.34 -1.63 13.35
N HIS A 98 0.06 -2.80 12.78
CA HIS A 98 0.81 -3.34 11.66
C HIS A 98 0.13 -3.00 10.34
N VAL A 99 0.93 -2.81 9.30
CA VAL A 99 0.43 -2.42 7.99
C VAL A 99 0.22 -3.69 7.16
N ILE A 100 -0.95 -3.84 6.53
CA ILE A 100 -1.21 -4.90 5.56
C ILE A 100 -1.38 -4.31 4.16
N PHE A 101 -0.67 -4.88 3.19
CA PHE A 101 -0.65 -4.46 1.79
C PHE A 101 -1.31 -5.51 0.89
N ASP A 102 -2.14 -5.06 -0.04
CA ASP A 102 -2.71 -5.84 -1.15
C ASP A 102 -2.11 -5.34 -2.48
N ILE A 103 -0.83 -5.64 -2.72
CA ILE A 103 -0.06 -5.09 -3.87
C ILE A 103 0.49 -6.20 -4.77
N ASP A 104 1.06 -5.84 -5.92
CA ASP A 104 1.67 -6.80 -6.84
C ASP A 104 3.02 -7.34 -6.31
N VAL A 105 3.63 -8.29 -7.03
CA VAL A 105 4.93 -8.87 -6.62
C VAL A 105 6.05 -7.84 -6.70
N SER A 106 6.03 -6.96 -7.70
CA SER A 106 7.10 -5.98 -7.92
C SER A 106 7.15 -4.94 -6.80
N GLY A 107 6.00 -4.36 -6.45
CA GLY A 107 5.82 -3.47 -5.31
C GLY A 107 6.19 -4.16 -4.00
N GLY A 108 5.74 -5.40 -3.79
CA GLY A 108 6.08 -6.15 -2.58
C GLY A 108 7.58 -6.39 -2.41
N LEU A 109 8.28 -6.73 -3.48
CA LEU A 109 9.74 -6.88 -3.47
C LEU A 109 10.47 -5.55 -3.28
N ARG A 110 9.92 -4.41 -3.74
CA ARG A 110 10.46 -3.07 -3.45
C ARG A 110 10.38 -2.77 -1.96
N ILE A 111 9.23 -3.03 -1.32
CA ILE A 111 9.07 -2.86 0.14
C ILE A 111 10.03 -3.78 0.90
N LYS A 112 10.07 -5.08 0.57
CA LYS A 112 10.93 -6.07 1.25
C LYS A 112 12.42 -5.70 1.16
N ARG A 113 12.87 -5.17 0.03
CA ARG A 113 14.27 -4.69 -0.13
C ARG A 113 14.58 -3.48 0.74
N LYS A 114 13.63 -2.55 0.89
CA LYS A 114 13.80 -1.34 1.71
C LYS A 114 13.69 -1.65 3.21
N TYR A 115 12.90 -2.64 3.59
CA TYR A 115 12.67 -3.04 4.99
C TYR A 115 12.75 -4.56 5.19
N PRO A 116 13.95 -5.16 5.09
CA PRO A 116 14.11 -6.61 5.13
C PRO A 116 13.59 -7.25 6.42
N ASP A 117 13.84 -6.65 7.59
CA ASP A 117 13.52 -7.26 8.89
C ASP A 117 12.09 -6.93 9.39
N LEU A 118 11.49 -5.86 8.86
CA LEU A 118 10.13 -5.45 9.20
C LEU A 118 9.08 -6.07 8.27
N THR A 119 9.49 -6.54 7.09
CA THR A 119 8.56 -7.02 6.07
C THR A 119 8.36 -8.53 6.13
N LEU A 120 7.12 -8.96 6.31
CA LEU A 120 6.67 -10.32 6.03
C LEU A 120 6.01 -10.32 4.64
N ALA A 121 6.62 -11.02 3.68
CA ALA A 121 6.06 -11.17 2.34
C ALA A 121 5.38 -12.54 2.21
N VAL A 122 4.11 -12.53 1.83
CA VAL A 122 3.27 -13.70 1.61
C VAL A 122 2.88 -13.72 0.13
N PHE A 123 3.30 -14.77 -0.57
CA PHE A 123 2.88 -15.03 -1.95
C PHE A 123 1.76 -16.07 -1.94
N VAL A 124 0.61 -15.72 -2.54
CA VAL A 124 -0.58 -16.58 -2.62
C VAL A 124 -0.69 -17.20 -4.00
#